data_AF-A0A537R300-F1
#
_entry.id   AF-A0A537R300-F1
#
_cell.length_a   1.000
_cell.length_b   1.000
_cell.length_c   1.000
_cell.angle_alpha   90.00
_cell.angle_beta   90.00
_cell.angle_gamma   90.00
#
_symmetry.space_group_name_H-M   'P 1'
#
loop_
_entity.id
_entity.type
_entity.pdbx_description
1 polymer ?
#
loop_
_entity_poly.entity_id
_entity_poly.type
_entity_poly.pdbx_seq_one_letter_code
_entity_poly.pdbx_strand_id
1 'polypeptide(L)'
;MSKVSTKPAATLRDPAELIAHGLAPLTALSELEKVAARYAVAVTPDIAALIDSSDPDDPIARQFIPTVEELVGVPGENADPIGDHAHSPVSGIVHRYPDRVLFKLVHVCAVYCRFCFRREMVGPGKATALAPAEYDNAIDYIRAHSEIWEVILT
;
A
#
# COMPACT_ATOMS: atom_id res chain seq x y z
N MET A 1 13.56 -31.14 10.70
CA MET A 1 12.18 -31.38 10.20
C MET A 1 11.84 -30.23 9.29
N SER A 2 11.78 -30.47 7.97
CA SER A 2 11.46 -29.41 7.00
C SER A 2 10.01 -29.00 7.22
N LYS A 3 9.78 -27.82 7.80
CA LYS A 3 8.44 -27.24 7.88
C LYS A 3 7.96 -27.05 6.44
N VAL A 4 6.94 -27.79 6.03
CA VAL A 4 6.23 -27.49 4.80
C VAL A 4 5.44 -26.22 5.10
N SER A 5 6.04 -25.06 4.85
CA SER A 5 5.31 -23.81 4.75
C SER A 5 4.38 -23.97 3.56
N THR A 6 3.09 -24.19 3.83
CA THR A 6 2.08 -24.33 2.78
C THR A 6 1.84 -22.94 2.20
N LYS A 7 2.64 -22.61 1.19
CA LYS A 7 2.48 -21.42 0.36
C LYS A 7 1.00 -21.29 -0.06
N PRO A 8 0.32 -20.17 0.22
CA PRO A 8 -1.05 -19.96 -0.22
C PRO A 8 -1.19 -20.09 -1.75
N ALA A 9 -2.33 -20.57 -2.24
CA ALA A 9 -2.58 -20.64 -3.68
C ALA A 9 -2.86 -19.26 -4.31
N ALA A 10 -3.29 -18.28 -3.50
CA ALA A 10 -3.67 -16.94 -3.93
C ALA A 10 -3.22 -15.87 -2.92
N THR A 11 -3.21 -14.60 -3.34
CA THR A 11 -2.94 -13.46 -2.47
C THR A 11 -3.99 -13.37 -1.36
N LEU A 12 -3.53 -13.33 -0.11
CA LEU A 12 -4.34 -13.13 1.09
C LEU A 12 -4.68 -11.65 1.21
N ARG A 13 -5.96 -11.29 1.32
CA ARG A 13 -6.48 -9.92 1.28
C ARG A 13 -7.28 -9.51 2.51
N ASP A 14 -7.60 -10.44 3.39
CA ASP A 14 -8.32 -10.14 4.63
C ASP A 14 -7.73 -10.87 5.85
N PRO A 15 -8.05 -10.40 7.07
CA PRO A 15 -7.54 -11.00 8.30
C PRO A 15 -7.90 -12.48 8.50
N ALA A 16 -9.06 -12.94 8.03
CA ALA A 16 -9.47 -14.33 8.20
C ALA A 16 -8.58 -15.25 7.36
N GLU A 17 -8.24 -14.83 6.14
CA GLU A 17 -7.29 -15.52 5.27
C GLU A 17 -5.88 -15.58 5.88
N LEU A 18 -5.41 -14.49 6.51
CA LEU A 18 -4.12 -14.47 7.21
C LEU A 18 -4.08 -15.46 8.38
N ILE A 19 -5.15 -15.50 9.18
CA ILE A 19 -5.28 -16.41 10.32
C ILE A 19 -5.34 -17.87 9.85
N ALA A 20 -6.08 -18.16 8.79
CA ALA A 20 -6.17 -19.50 8.22
C ALA A 20 -4.82 -20.06 7.75
N HIS A 21 -3.86 -19.17 7.43
CA HIS A 21 -2.49 -19.53 7.06
C HIS A 21 -1.48 -19.38 8.21
N GLY A 22 -1.94 -19.17 9.45
CA GLY A 22 -1.09 -19.06 10.62
C GLY A 22 -0.20 -17.82 10.66
N LEU A 23 -0.57 -16.77 9.92
CA LEU A 23 0.15 -15.50 9.88
C LEU A 23 -0.32 -14.51 10.95
N ALA A 24 -1.44 -14.81 11.61
CA ALA A 24 -1.95 -14.06 12.76
C ALA A 24 -2.74 -15.01 13.68
N PRO A 25 -2.82 -14.75 14.99
CA PRO A 25 -3.63 -15.57 15.90
C PRO A 25 -5.13 -15.25 15.74
N LEU A 26 -5.99 -16.27 15.93
CA LEU A 26 -7.45 -16.11 15.86
C LEU A 26 -7.98 -15.05 16.84
N THR A 27 -7.31 -14.88 17.98
CA THR A 27 -7.66 -13.86 18.99
C THR A 27 -7.52 -12.43 18.48
N ALA A 28 -6.76 -12.19 17.41
CA ALA A 28 -6.56 -10.86 16.82
C ALA A 28 -7.61 -10.52 15.75
N LEU A 29 -8.47 -11.46 15.34
CA LEU A 29 -9.38 -11.29 14.18
C LEU A 29 -10.17 -9.98 14.21
N SER A 30 -10.90 -9.73 15.30
CA SER A 30 -11.75 -8.53 15.45
C SER A 30 -10.97 -7.22 15.34
N GLU A 31 -9.75 -7.15 15.90
CA GLU A 31 -8.94 -5.93 15.81
C GLU A 31 -8.32 -5.78 14.41
N LEU A 32 -7.87 -6.88 13.81
CA LEU A 32 -7.33 -6.84 12.45
C LEU A 32 -8.40 -6.52 11.41
N GLU A 33 -9.67 -6.87 11.63
CA GLU A 33 -10.79 -6.44 10.79
C GLU A 33 -10.96 -4.92 10.81
N LYS A 34 -10.79 -4.27 11.97
CA LYS A 34 -10.80 -2.80 12.07
C LYS A 34 -9.62 -2.19 11.32
N VAL A 35 -8.44 -2.80 11.40
CA VAL A 35 -7.25 -2.38 10.63
C VAL A 35 -7.54 -2.50 9.14
N ALA A 36 -8.05 -3.65 8.68
CA ALA A 36 -8.34 -3.94 7.28
C ALA A 36 -9.47 -3.06 6.70
N ALA A 37 -10.39 -2.60 7.55
CA ALA A 37 -11.41 -1.63 7.15
C ALA A 37 -10.82 -0.25 6.82
N ARG A 38 -9.66 0.10 7.39
CA ARG A 38 -8.98 1.38 7.16
C ARG A 38 -7.82 1.28 6.16
N TYR A 39 -6.97 0.26 6.29
CA TYR A 39 -5.77 0.08 5.49
C TYR A 39 -5.84 -1.25 4.74
N ALA A 40 -5.58 -1.22 3.43
CA ALA A 40 -5.62 -2.42 2.63
C ALA A 40 -4.64 -3.50 3.13
N VAL A 41 -5.04 -4.75 2.94
CA VAL A 41 -4.22 -5.94 3.18
C VAL A 41 -4.07 -6.67 1.85
N ALA A 42 -2.84 -7.02 1.52
CA ALA A 42 -2.52 -7.93 0.43
C ALA A 42 -1.16 -8.54 0.73
N VAL A 43 -1.12 -9.86 0.85
CA VAL A 43 0.10 -10.65 1.05
C VAL A 43 0.12 -11.73 -0.01
N THR A 44 1.04 -11.61 -0.97
CA THR A 44 1.14 -12.59 -2.05
C THR A 44 1.64 -13.94 -1.52
N PRO A 45 1.39 -15.04 -2.25
CA PRO A 45 1.96 -16.33 -1.92
C PRO A 45 3.48 -16.31 -1.71
N ASP A 46 4.20 -15.55 -2.53
CA ASP A 46 5.67 -15.44 -2.45
C ASP A 46 6.13 -14.74 -1.18
N ILE A 47 5.43 -13.68 -0.74
CA ILE A 47 5.73 -13.02 0.53
C ILE A 47 5.37 -13.91 1.72
N ALA A 48 4.18 -14.53 1.69
CA ALA A 48 3.73 -15.42 2.76
C ALA A 48 4.70 -16.60 2.97
N ALA A 49 5.29 -17.13 1.90
CA ALA A 49 6.26 -18.23 1.96
C ALA A 49 7.61 -17.84 2.61
N LEU A 50 7.93 -16.55 2.69
CA LEU A 50 9.17 -16.04 3.30
C LEU A 50 9.05 -15.81 4.81
N ILE A 51 7.82 -15.81 5.36
CA ILE A 51 7.57 -15.54 6.78
C ILE A 51 7.84 -16.80 7.61
N ASP A 52 8.68 -16.71 8.63
CA ASP A 52 8.78 -17.73 9.67
C ASP A 52 7.72 -17.46 10.75
N SER A 53 6.59 -18.17 10.67
CA SER A 53 5.50 -18.04 11.66
C SER A 53 5.84 -18.52 13.07
N SER A 54 7.03 -19.11 13.29
CA SER A 54 7.50 -19.41 14.65
C SER A 54 8.34 -18.31 15.28
N ASP A 55 8.76 -17.32 14.49
CA ASP A 55 9.45 -16.14 14.99
C ASP A 55 8.44 -14.99 15.14
N PRO A 56 8.06 -14.59 16.37
CA PRO A 56 7.16 -13.46 16.58
C PRO A 56 7.76 -12.13 16.10
N ASP A 57 9.09 -12.05 15.91
CA ASP A 57 9.81 -10.87 15.44
C ASP A 57 10.23 -10.98 13.97
N ASP A 58 9.67 -11.92 13.20
CA ASP A 58 10.02 -12.15 11.80
C ASP A 58 10.00 -10.84 10.99
N PRO A 59 11.12 -10.47 10.35
CA PRO A 59 11.26 -9.16 9.73
C PRO A 59 10.39 -8.99 8.48
N ILE A 60 9.98 -10.07 7.82
CA ILE A 60 9.06 -10.02 6.68
C ILE A 60 7.62 -9.87 7.18
N ALA A 61 7.24 -10.59 8.24
CA ALA A 61 5.93 -10.45 8.87
C ALA A 61 5.70 -9.00 9.30
N ARG A 62 6.67 -8.37 9.98
CA ARG A 62 6.60 -6.96 10.41
C ARG A 62 6.39 -5.95 9.27
N GLN A 63 6.73 -6.32 8.04
CA GLN A 63 6.57 -5.46 6.87
C GLN A 63 5.19 -5.59 6.22
N PHE A 64 4.48 -6.72 6.40
CA PHE A 64 3.31 -7.06 5.59
C PHE A 64 2.07 -7.53 6.37
N ILE A 65 2.24 -8.06 7.58
CA ILE A 65 1.14 -8.51 8.43
C ILE A 65 0.63 -7.32 9.27
N PRO A 66 -0.66 -7.00 9.22
CA PRO A 66 -1.22 -5.88 9.95
C PRO A 66 -1.15 -6.07 11.46
N THR A 67 -1.03 -4.97 12.20
CA THR A 67 -1.12 -4.96 13.66
C THR A 67 -2.11 -3.90 14.15
N VAL A 68 -2.66 -4.08 15.35
CA VAL A 68 -3.66 -3.15 15.91
C VAL A 68 -3.06 -1.78 16.23
N GLU A 69 -1.76 -1.73 16.50
CA GLU A 69 -1.00 -0.50 16.77
C GLU A 69 -1.08 0.49 15.62
N GLU A 70 -1.36 0.04 14.39
CA GLU A 70 -1.53 0.92 13.23
C GLU A 70 -2.74 1.86 13.33
N LEU A 71 -3.70 1.55 14.20
CA LEU A 71 -4.84 2.40 14.50
C LEU A 71 -4.53 3.47 15.56
N VAL A 72 -3.39 3.36 16.24
CA VAL A 72 -2.94 4.31 17.25
C VAL A 72 -2.24 5.46 16.54
N GLY A 73 -2.91 6.61 16.43
CA GLY A 73 -2.30 7.84 15.92
C GLY A 73 -1.53 8.58 17.02
N VAL A 74 -0.34 9.09 16.71
CA VAL A 74 0.46 9.92 17.62
C VAL A 74 0.47 11.41 17.23
N PRO A 75 0.73 12.33 18.17
CA PRO A 75 0.88 13.75 17.84
C PRO A 75 1.96 13.98 16.79
N GLY A 76 1.63 14.76 15.76
CA GLY A 76 2.54 15.05 14.64
C GLY A 76 2.40 14.09 13.45
N GLU A 77 1.58 13.04 13.55
CA GLU A 77 1.22 12.25 12.37
C GLU A 77 0.44 13.09 11.34
N ASN A 78 0.72 12.81 10.07
CA ASN A 78 0.09 13.44 8.92
C ASN A 78 -0.29 12.36 7.91
N ALA A 79 -1.53 12.43 7.40
CA ALA A 79 -2.03 11.51 6.37
C ALA A 79 -1.34 11.68 5.02
N ASP A 80 -0.75 12.85 4.75
CA ASP A 80 0.10 13.13 3.59
C ASP A 80 1.49 13.59 4.07
N PRO A 81 2.32 12.68 4.61
CA PRO A 81 3.57 13.04 5.27
C PRO A 81 4.62 13.57 4.29
N ILE A 82 4.45 13.29 2.99
CA ILE A 82 5.33 13.80 1.94
C ILE A 82 4.76 15.03 1.25
N GLY A 83 3.50 15.40 1.44
CA GLY A 83 2.88 16.58 0.83
C GLY A 83 2.57 16.40 -0.66
N ASP A 84 2.23 15.18 -1.11
CA ASP A 84 1.87 14.92 -2.50
C ASP A 84 0.70 15.81 -2.96
N HIS A 85 -0.29 16.05 -2.10
CA HIS A 85 -1.46 16.86 -2.43
C HIS A 85 -1.09 18.32 -2.77
N ALA A 86 -0.18 18.92 -1.99
CA ALA A 86 0.26 20.31 -2.20
C ALA A 86 0.99 20.50 -3.54
N HIS A 87 1.52 19.42 -4.11
CA HIS A 87 2.26 19.41 -5.37
C HIS A 87 1.49 18.71 -6.49
N SER A 88 0.16 18.59 -6.39
CA SER A 88 -0.68 17.91 -7.39
C SER A 88 -1.46 18.90 -8.25
N PRO A 89 -0.87 19.45 -9.34
CA PRO A 89 -1.53 20.44 -10.18
C PRO A 89 -2.74 19.88 -10.93
N VAL A 90 -2.70 18.59 -11.27
CA VAL A 90 -3.81 17.81 -11.82
C VAL A 90 -3.84 16.43 -11.16
N SER A 91 -4.97 15.73 -11.25
CA SER A 91 -5.10 14.36 -10.75
C SER A 91 -4.05 13.46 -11.41
N GLY A 92 -3.44 12.56 -10.63
CA GLY A 92 -2.38 11.67 -11.11
C GLY A 92 -0.98 12.27 -11.16
N ILE A 93 -0.80 13.59 -11.23
CA ILE A 93 0.52 14.22 -11.31
C ILE A 93 0.96 14.75 -9.95
N VAL A 94 2.21 14.46 -9.56
CA VAL A 94 2.92 15.19 -8.50
C VAL A 94 4.12 15.90 -9.12
N HIS A 95 4.09 17.23 -9.17
CA HIS A 95 5.14 18.08 -9.75
C HIS A 95 5.79 18.93 -8.64
N ARG A 96 6.73 18.31 -7.92
CA ARG A 96 7.48 18.98 -6.83
C ARG A 96 8.75 19.65 -7.31
N TYR A 97 9.45 18.99 -8.22
CA TYR A 97 10.75 19.44 -8.72
C TYR A 97 10.58 20.10 -10.08
N PRO A 98 11.42 21.08 -10.44
CA PRO A 98 11.20 21.86 -11.67
C PRO A 98 11.19 21.07 -12.97
N ASP A 99 11.82 19.90 -13.00
CA ASP A 99 12.21 19.23 -14.25
C ASP A 99 11.75 17.76 -14.34
N ARG A 100 10.94 17.31 -13.37
CA ARG A 100 10.41 15.93 -13.31
C ARG A 100 9.10 15.82 -12.55
N VAL A 101 8.29 14.84 -12.93
CA VAL A 101 7.02 14.54 -12.26
C VAL A 101 6.92 13.07 -11.86
N LEU A 102 6.12 12.81 -10.82
CA LEU A 102 5.54 11.49 -10.59
C LEU A 102 4.19 11.42 -11.30
N PHE A 103 3.96 10.34 -12.05
CA PHE A 103 2.66 10.02 -12.64
C PHE A 103 2.12 8.76 -11.98
N LYS A 104 1.15 8.95 -11.07
CA LYS A 104 0.44 7.90 -10.32
C LYS A 104 -0.64 7.30 -11.20
N LEU A 105 -0.32 6.21 -11.89
CA LEU A 105 -1.24 5.59 -12.84
C LEU A 105 -2.32 4.80 -12.10
N VAL A 106 -1.87 4.02 -11.12
CA VAL A 106 -2.74 3.14 -10.33
C VAL A 106 -2.50 3.37 -8.84
N HIS A 107 -3.55 3.14 -8.05
CA HIS A 107 -3.54 3.26 -6.60
C HIS A 107 -3.70 1.87 -5.96
N VAL A 108 -3.07 0.86 -6.56
CA VAL A 108 -3.06 -0.51 -6.07
C VAL A 108 -1.65 -1.06 -6.01
N CYS A 109 -1.37 -1.85 -4.98
CA CYS A 109 -0.12 -2.58 -4.84
C CYS A 109 -0.42 -4.08 -4.86
N ALA A 110 0.50 -4.89 -5.41
CA ALA A 110 0.39 -6.35 -5.34
C ALA A 110 0.47 -6.86 -3.89
N VAL A 111 1.22 -6.15 -3.05
CA VAL A 111 1.40 -6.36 -1.62
C VAL A 111 1.33 -5.00 -0.93
N TYR A 112 0.63 -4.89 0.20
CA TYR A 112 0.53 -3.63 0.95
C TYR A 112 1.50 -3.62 2.14
N CYS A 113 2.57 -2.84 2.03
CA CYS A 113 3.54 -2.65 3.11
C CYS A 113 2.90 -1.89 4.29
N ARG A 114 3.12 -2.37 5.52
CA ARG A 114 2.61 -1.71 6.74
C ARG A 114 3.28 -0.37 7.05
N PHE A 115 4.43 -0.12 6.42
CA PHE A 115 5.20 1.13 6.50
C PHE A 115 4.99 2.06 5.29
N CYS A 116 3.99 1.80 4.45
CA CYS A 116 3.76 2.61 3.25
C CYS A 116 3.35 4.05 3.61
N PHE A 117 4.17 5.04 3.20
CA PHE A 117 3.87 6.46 3.41
C PHE A 117 2.68 6.98 2.59
N ARG A 118 2.18 6.19 1.62
CA ARG A 118 0.97 6.45 0.83
C ARG A 118 -0.24 5.62 1.27
N ARG A 119 -0.18 4.95 2.44
CA ARG A 119 -1.26 4.04 2.88
C ARG A 119 -2.65 4.70 2.99
N GLU A 120 -2.70 6.01 3.22
CA GLU A 120 -3.96 6.78 3.30
C GLU A 120 -4.55 7.14 1.93
N MET A 121 -3.77 6.96 0.85
CA MET A 121 -4.14 7.26 -0.54
C MET A 121 -4.62 6.02 -1.30
N VAL A 122 -4.40 4.83 -0.76
CA VAL A 122 -4.72 3.54 -1.39
C VAL A 122 -5.65 2.72 -0.48
N GLY A 123 -6.33 1.73 -1.05
CA GLY A 123 -7.12 0.78 -0.27
C GLY A 123 -8.61 1.10 -0.13
N PRO A 124 -9.28 0.64 0.94
CA PRO A 124 -10.73 0.67 1.06
C PRO A 124 -11.34 2.06 0.83
N GLY A 125 -12.37 2.12 -0.03
CA GLY A 125 -13.06 3.38 -0.35
C GLY A 125 -12.26 4.37 -1.21
N LYS A 126 -11.09 3.99 -1.73
CA LYS A 126 -10.28 4.80 -2.66
C LYS A 126 -10.40 4.26 -4.09
N ALA A 127 -10.26 5.16 -5.08
CA ALA A 127 -10.19 4.75 -6.48
C ALA A 127 -8.93 3.92 -6.71
N THR A 128 -9.02 2.82 -7.45
CA THR A 128 -7.89 1.91 -7.73
C THR A 128 -7.01 2.37 -8.88
N ALA A 129 -7.50 3.28 -9.71
CA ALA A 129 -6.79 3.87 -10.83
C ALA A 129 -7.42 5.23 -11.18
N LEU A 130 -6.72 6.01 -11.99
CA LEU A 130 -7.28 7.22 -12.59
C LEU A 130 -8.45 6.88 -13.53
N ALA A 131 -9.42 7.78 -13.64
CA ALA A 131 -10.42 7.74 -14.69
C ALA A 131 -9.78 8.09 -16.05
N PRO A 132 -10.35 7.64 -17.18
CA PRO A 132 -9.82 7.94 -18.52
C PRO A 132 -9.51 9.43 -18.75
N ALA A 133 -10.43 10.32 -18.39
CA ALA A 133 -10.24 11.76 -18.54
C ALA A 133 -9.11 12.32 -17.65
N GLU A 134 -8.83 11.70 -16.49
CA GLU A 134 -7.73 12.12 -15.62
C GLU A 134 -6.37 11.71 -16.21
N TYR A 135 -6.28 10.57 -16.89
CA TYR A 135 -5.09 10.21 -17.66
C TYR A 135 -4.81 11.21 -18.77
N ASP A 136 -5.83 11.57 -19.55
CA ASP A 136 -5.69 12.55 -20.64
C ASP A 136 -5.20 13.90 -20.09
N ASN A 137 -5.82 14.39 -19.02
CA ASN A 137 -5.40 15.64 -18.36
C ASN A 137 -3.97 15.58 -17.83
N ALA A 138 -3.54 14.45 -17.25
CA ALA A 138 -2.18 14.27 -16.76
C ALA A 138 -1.15 14.28 -17.90
N ILE A 139 -1.46 13.62 -19.02
CA ILE A 139 -0.61 13.61 -20.22
C ILE A 139 -0.54 14.99 -20.86
N ASP A 140 -1.67 15.70 -20.94
CA ASP A 140 -1.72 17.06 -21.48
C ASP A 140 -0.94 18.05 -20.59
N TYR A 141 -1.01 17.89 -19.26
CA TYR A 141 -0.17 18.64 -18.34
C TYR A 141 1.31 18.41 -18.65
N ILE A 142 1.77 17.16 -18.74
CA ILE A 142 3.16 16.84 -19.07
C ILE A 142 3.56 17.45 -20.43
N ARG A 143 2.72 17.32 -21.46
CA ARG A 143 2.98 17.85 -22.81
C ARG A 143 3.15 19.37 -22.83
N ALA A 144 2.41 20.09 -21.98
CA ALA A 144 2.44 21.54 -21.91
C ALA A 144 3.66 22.13 -21.18
N HIS A 145 4.41 21.31 -20.43
CA HIS A 145 5.53 21.75 -19.59
C HIS A 145 6.86 21.22 -20.15
N SER A 146 7.48 21.99 -21.04
CA SER A 146 8.71 21.62 -21.76
C SER A 146 9.94 21.43 -20.88
N GLU A 147 9.91 21.94 -19.65
CA GLU A 147 10.94 21.77 -18.64
C GLU A 147 10.96 20.35 -18.04
N ILE A 148 9.85 19.60 -18.14
CA ILE A 148 9.77 18.22 -17.68
C ILE A 148 10.52 17.33 -18.66
N TRP A 149 11.66 16.77 -18.24
CA TRP A 149 12.40 15.79 -19.04
C TRP A 149 12.28 14.36 -18.50
N GLU A 150 11.88 14.20 -17.23
CA GLU A 150 11.69 12.89 -16.58
C GLU A 150 10.25 12.73 -16.07
N VAL A 151 9.66 11.57 -16.39
CA VAL A 151 8.34 11.16 -15.89
C VAL A 151 8.51 9.81 -15.21
N ILE A 152 8.24 9.76 -13.90
CA ILE A 152 8.34 8.54 -13.09
C ILE A 152 6.95 7.94 -12.95
N LEU A 153 6.74 6.77 -13.55
CA LEU A 153 5.49 6.03 -13.42
C LEU A 153 5.50 5.29 -12.08
N THR A 154 4.48 5.51 -11.26
CA THR A 154 4.37 4.96 -9.91
C THR A 154 2.96 4.49 -9.60
#